data_AF-A0A3A5JKA1-F1
#
_entry.id   AF-A0A3A5JKA1-F1
#
_cell.length_a   1.000
_cell.length_b   1.000
_cell.length_c   1.000
_cell.angle_alpha   90.00
_cell.angle_beta   90.00
_cell.angle_gamma   90.00
#
_symmetry.space_group_name_H-M   'P 1'
#
loop_
_entity.id
_entity.type
_entity.pdbx_description
1 polymer ?
#
loop_
_entity_poly.entity_id
_entity_poly.type
_entity_poly.pdbx_seq_one_letter_code
_entity_poly.pdbx_strand_id
1 'polypeptide(L)'
;MKIAFMGISGSGKDFLANYLIYNHGFTRLSFSDQLKKLAHYIYPWFEKDYPSEEKTLPLNISLSTGELISCSPRDIWLSLNKLREIEDKIFIRMLSEELNLLKSNSKGNERRIIITDIRSNEEFIWCKDNHFTVIYIEREANDYKKYEIDNHVIENKEKADYHFHNNTSGIDSFKFFFEEELSNG
;
A
#
# COMPACT_ATOMS: atom_id res chain seq x y z
N MET A 1 10.23 9.24 -12.34
CA MET A 1 8.79 8.86 -12.37
C MET A 1 8.27 8.38 -11.01
N LYS A 2 7.09 8.83 -10.57
CA LYS A 2 6.47 8.45 -9.29
C LYS A 2 4.99 8.11 -9.48
N ILE A 3 4.58 6.90 -9.11
CA ILE A 3 3.20 6.43 -9.23
C ILE A 3 2.67 6.05 -7.85
N ALA A 4 1.42 6.34 -7.57
CA ALA A 4 0.74 5.80 -6.41
C ALA A 4 -0.57 5.12 -6.81
N PHE A 5 -0.78 3.91 -6.32
CA PHE A 5 -2.01 3.16 -6.54
C PHE A 5 -2.98 3.37 -5.39
N MET A 6 -4.23 3.57 -5.78
CA MET A 6 -5.37 3.67 -4.89
C MET A 6 -6.46 2.73 -5.38
N GLY A 7 -7.16 2.07 -4.46
CA GLY A 7 -8.22 1.14 -4.81
C GLY A 7 -8.49 0.14 -3.70
N ILE A 8 -9.66 -0.46 -3.69
CA ILE A 8 -10.07 -1.40 -2.64
C ILE A 8 -9.35 -2.76 -2.76
N SER A 9 -9.33 -3.54 -1.68
CA SER A 9 -8.79 -4.91 -1.72
C SER A 9 -9.41 -5.71 -2.87
N GLY A 10 -8.63 -6.53 -3.58
CA GLY A 10 -9.12 -7.31 -4.72
C GLY A 10 -9.13 -6.61 -6.07
N SER A 11 -8.84 -5.29 -6.14
CA SER A 11 -8.85 -4.56 -7.43
C SER A 11 -7.68 -4.90 -8.38
N GLY A 12 -6.71 -5.70 -7.92
CA GLY A 12 -5.56 -6.12 -8.73
C GLY A 12 -4.34 -5.19 -8.65
N LYS A 13 -4.36 -4.17 -7.78
CA LYS A 13 -3.21 -3.27 -7.54
C LYS A 13 -1.88 -4.01 -7.32
N ASP A 14 -1.88 -5.05 -6.49
CA ASP A 14 -0.65 -5.79 -6.19
C ASP A 14 -0.09 -6.48 -7.44
N PHE A 15 -0.97 -7.04 -8.28
CA PHE A 15 -0.59 -7.66 -9.55
C PHE A 15 0.01 -6.63 -10.52
N LEU A 16 -0.64 -5.48 -10.68
CA LEU A 16 -0.16 -4.39 -11.55
C LEU A 16 1.15 -3.77 -11.02
N ALA A 17 1.29 -3.66 -9.71
CA ALA A 17 2.49 -3.11 -9.07
C ALA A 17 3.68 -4.04 -9.30
N ASN A 18 3.46 -5.35 -9.16
CA ASN A 18 4.47 -6.36 -9.46
C ASN A 18 4.95 -6.28 -10.92
N TYR A 19 4.04 -6.07 -11.87
CA TYR A 19 4.44 -5.84 -13.26
C TYR A 19 5.37 -4.62 -13.41
N LEU A 20 5.03 -3.47 -12.79
CA LEU A 20 5.90 -2.29 -12.83
C LEU A 20 7.26 -2.50 -12.16
N ILE A 21 7.30 -3.27 -11.07
CA ILE A 21 8.54 -3.62 -10.37
C ILE A 21 9.44 -4.47 -11.29
N TYR A 22 8.90 -5.58 -11.81
CA TYR A 22 9.68 -6.56 -12.58
C TYR A 22 10.05 -6.08 -13.98
N ASN A 23 9.16 -5.37 -14.66
CA ASN A 23 9.36 -4.99 -16.07
C ASN A 23 9.90 -3.57 -16.24
N HIS A 24 9.66 -2.69 -15.27
CA HIS A 24 9.97 -1.26 -15.40
C HIS A 24 10.90 -0.73 -14.31
N GLY A 25 11.40 -1.61 -13.42
CA GLY A 25 12.41 -1.26 -12.41
C GLY A 25 11.90 -0.35 -11.30
N PHE A 26 10.59 -0.37 -11.03
CA PHE A 26 10.02 0.41 -9.93
C PHE A 26 10.45 -0.11 -8.58
N THR A 27 10.81 0.80 -7.67
CA THR A 27 10.97 0.51 -6.25
C THR A 27 9.62 0.67 -5.56
N ARG A 28 9.12 -0.41 -4.96
CA ARG A 28 7.89 -0.41 -4.16
C ARG A 28 8.11 0.22 -2.80
N LEU A 29 7.20 1.09 -2.42
CA LEU A 29 6.97 1.57 -1.06
C LEU A 29 5.50 1.34 -0.69
N SER A 30 5.22 1.31 0.62
CA SER A 30 3.86 1.10 1.12
C SER A 30 3.69 1.72 2.51
N PHE A 31 2.53 2.35 2.73
CA PHE A 31 2.17 2.89 4.04
C PHE A 31 1.91 1.77 5.04
N SER A 32 1.22 0.69 4.62
CA SER A 32 0.99 -0.48 5.47
C SER A 32 2.27 -1.25 5.79
N ASP A 33 3.29 -1.22 4.93
CA ASP A 33 4.59 -1.79 5.29
C ASP A 33 5.27 -1.02 6.43
N GLN A 34 5.01 0.30 6.60
CA GLN A 34 5.48 1.03 7.79
C GLN A 34 4.78 0.57 9.06
N LEU A 35 3.47 0.35 8.98
CA LEU A 35 2.68 -0.23 10.07
C LEU A 35 3.20 -1.62 10.47
N LYS A 36 3.49 -2.49 9.49
CA LYS A 36 4.05 -3.83 9.74
C LYS A 36 5.44 -3.78 10.35
N LYS A 37 6.33 -2.92 9.84
CA LYS A 37 7.67 -2.69 10.40
C LYS A 37 7.57 -2.27 11.86
N LEU A 38 6.67 -1.33 12.18
CA LEU A 38 6.43 -0.89 13.55
C LEU A 38 5.83 -1.99 14.43
N ALA A 39 4.88 -2.76 13.90
CA ALA A 39 4.27 -3.88 14.62
C ALA A 39 5.31 -4.91 15.04
N HIS A 40 6.19 -5.32 14.13
CA HIS A 40 7.29 -6.23 14.43
C HIS A 40 8.32 -5.63 15.40
N TYR A 41 8.55 -4.32 15.34
CA TYR A 41 9.44 -3.64 16.28
C TYR A 41 8.86 -3.64 17.71
N ILE A 42 7.56 -3.38 17.87
CA ILE A 42 6.87 -3.40 19.17
C ILE A 42 6.71 -4.84 19.69
N TYR A 43 6.39 -5.77 18.80
CA TYR A 43 6.16 -7.17 19.08
C TYR A 43 7.15 -8.04 18.30
N PRO A 44 8.36 -8.32 18.83
CA PRO A 44 9.38 -9.09 18.11
C PRO A 44 8.96 -10.53 17.75
N TRP A 45 7.95 -11.08 18.43
CA TRP A 45 7.34 -12.38 18.14
C TRP A 45 6.32 -12.34 16.99
N PHE A 46 5.96 -11.15 16.51
CA PHE A 46 4.97 -10.95 15.47
C PHE A 46 5.67 -10.80 14.12
N GLU A 47 5.34 -11.66 13.15
CA GLU A 47 5.98 -11.63 11.84
C GLU A 47 5.64 -10.36 11.08
N LYS A 48 6.57 -9.91 10.24
CA LYS A 48 6.35 -8.70 9.42
C LYS A 48 5.24 -8.91 8.40
N ASP A 49 5.16 -10.11 7.82
CA ASP A 49 4.19 -10.45 6.80
C ASP A 49 3.55 -11.80 7.09
N TYR A 50 2.28 -11.91 6.72
CA TYR A 50 1.48 -13.13 6.83
C TYR A 50 0.80 -13.41 5.48
N PRO A 51 0.69 -14.69 5.06
CA PRO A 51 -0.10 -15.08 3.90
C PRO A 51 -1.54 -14.56 3.99
N SER A 52 -2.18 -14.36 2.84
CA SER A 52 -3.53 -13.77 2.81
C SER A 52 -4.58 -14.67 3.46
N GLU A 53 -4.38 -15.98 3.44
CA GLU A 53 -5.25 -16.97 4.09
C GLU A 53 -5.09 -16.97 5.62
N GLU A 54 -3.91 -16.57 6.12
CA GLU A 54 -3.55 -16.67 7.53
C GLU A 54 -3.75 -15.38 8.31
N LYS A 55 -3.67 -14.22 7.63
CA LYS A 55 -3.71 -12.90 8.30
C LYS A 55 -4.99 -12.63 9.10
N THR A 56 -6.07 -13.39 8.87
CA THR A 56 -7.33 -13.29 9.60
C THR A 56 -7.55 -14.42 10.62
N LEU A 57 -6.62 -15.37 10.71
CA LEU A 57 -6.68 -16.48 11.65
C LEU A 57 -6.01 -16.10 12.99
N PRO A 58 -6.51 -16.61 14.12
CA PRO A 58 -5.85 -16.49 15.43
C PRO A 58 -4.40 -17.00 15.44
N LEU A 59 -3.48 -16.24 16.03
CA LEU A 59 -2.06 -16.63 16.13
C LEU A 59 -1.78 -17.76 17.13
N ASN A 60 -2.52 -17.81 18.23
CA ASN A 60 -2.34 -18.78 19.32
C ASN A 60 -0.88 -18.92 19.81
N ILE A 61 -0.19 -17.79 20.00
CA ILE A 61 1.22 -17.75 20.43
C ILE A 61 1.29 -17.65 21.95
N SER A 62 2.05 -18.56 22.58
CA SER A 62 2.38 -18.47 24.00
C SER A 62 3.73 -17.78 24.21
N LEU A 63 3.75 -16.70 24.97
CA LEU A 63 4.96 -15.94 25.29
C LEU A 63 5.63 -16.47 26.56
N SER A 64 6.92 -16.15 26.73
CA SER A 64 7.69 -16.50 27.94
C SER A 64 7.16 -15.85 29.21
N THR A 65 6.37 -14.78 29.09
CA THR A 65 5.65 -14.11 30.18
C THR A 65 4.44 -14.91 30.68
N GLY A 66 4.02 -15.96 29.96
CA GLY A 66 2.82 -16.75 30.24
C GLY A 66 1.55 -16.24 29.53
N GLU A 67 1.65 -15.16 28.75
CA GLU A 67 0.53 -14.62 27.96
C GLU A 67 0.24 -15.49 26.73
N LEU A 68 -1.05 -15.68 26.43
CA LEU A 68 -1.54 -16.33 25.21
C LEU A 68 -2.12 -15.26 24.27
N ILE A 69 -1.50 -15.11 23.11
CA ILE A 69 -1.95 -14.20 22.06
C ILE A 69 -2.84 -14.95 21.08
N SER A 70 -4.14 -14.65 21.09
CA SER A 70 -5.15 -15.28 20.22
C SER A 70 -5.71 -14.35 19.14
N CYS A 71 -5.35 -13.07 19.13
CA CYS A 71 -5.74 -12.15 18.07
C CYS A 71 -5.10 -12.55 16.72
N SER A 72 -5.76 -12.17 15.63
CA SER A 72 -5.19 -12.36 14.28
C SER A 72 -4.17 -11.26 13.95
N PRO A 73 -3.27 -11.48 12.98
CA PRO A 73 -2.40 -10.43 12.48
C PRO A 73 -3.14 -9.17 12.04
N ARG A 74 -4.30 -9.36 11.41
CA ARG A 74 -5.18 -8.25 10.99
C ARG A 74 -5.68 -7.44 12.17
N ASP A 75 -6.04 -8.08 13.28
CA ASP A 75 -6.52 -7.38 14.48
C ASP A 75 -5.40 -6.55 15.10
N ILE A 76 -4.17 -7.09 15.16
CA ILE A 76 -2.99 -6.37 15.64
C ILE A 76 -2.72 -5.14 14.77
N TRP A 77 -2.70 -5.29 13.45
CA TRP A 77 -2.49 -4.17 12.53
C TRP A 77 -3.60 -3.12 12.62
N LEU A 78 -4.87 -3.52 12.72
CA LEU A 78 -5.99 -2.59 12.90
C LEU A 78 -5.91 -1.84 14.23
N SER A 79 -5.48 -2.52 15.30
CA SER A 79 -5.24 -1.90 16.61
C SER A 79 -4.12 -0.87 16.52
N LEU A 80 -2.98 -1.22 15.92
CA LEU A 80 -1.84 -0.31 15.74
C LEU A 80 -2.14 0.83 14.76
N ASN A 81 -3.08 0.68 13.84
CA ASN A 81 -3.51 1.80 12.99
C ASN A 81 -4.13 2.95 13.80
N LYS A 82 -4.62 2.71 15.04
CA LYS A 82 -5.09 3.75 15.96
C LYS A 82 -4.01 4.69 16.45
N LEU A 83 -2.73 4.41 16.22
CA LEU A 83 -1.64 5.36 16.47
C LEU A 83 -1.85 6.72 15.76
N ARG A 84 -2.65 6.72 14.67
CA ARG A 84 -3.08 7.93 13.97
C ARG A 84 -3.94 8.88 14.82
N GLU A 85 -4.56 8.39 15.90
CA GLU A 85 -5.30 9.24 16.84
C GLU A 85 -4.38 10.18 17.61
N ILE A 86 -3.09 9.84 17.75
CA ILE A 86 -2.06 10.67 18.38
C ILE A 86 -1.28 11.44 17.31
N GLU A 87 -0.80 10.74 16.29
CA GLU A 87 -0.04 11.31 15.18
C GLU A 87 -0.62 10.80 13.86
N ASP A 88 -1.59 11.55 13.30
CA ASP A 88 -2.33 11.17 12.08
C ASP A 88 -1.43 10.83 10.89
N LYS A 89 -0.29 11.53 10.80
CA LYS A 89 0.70 11.40 9.73
C LYS A 89 1.86 10.46 10.05
N ILE A 90 1.79 9.64 11.12
CA ILE A 90 2.89 8.77 11.55
C ILE A 90 3.45 7.90 10.42
N PHE A 91 2.60 7.20 9.67
CA PHE A 91 3.06 6.31 8.60
C PHE A 91 3.52 7.08 7.35
N ILE A 92 3.01 8.30 7.15
CA ILE A 92 3.49 9.22 6.12
C ILE A 92 4.91 9.69 6.45
N ARG A 93 5.14 10.11 7.70
CA ARG A 93 6.46 10.52 8.19
C ARG A 93 7.46 9.38 8.05
N MET A 94 7.11 8.17 8.51
CA MET A 94 7.97 6.98 8.37
C MET A 94 8.30 6.64 6.92
N LEU A 95 7.31 6.66 6.02
CA LEU A 95 7.54 6.41 4.59
C LEU A 95 8.40 7.52 3.95
N SER A 96 8.19 8.77 4.35
CA SER A 96 8.98 9.93 3.89
C SER A 96 10.45 9.79 4.29
N GLU A 97 10.72 9.37 5.53
CA GLU A 97 12.07 9.06 6.01
C GLU A 97 12.73 7.95 5.17
N GLU A 98 12.03 6.84 4.92
CA GLU A 98 12.52 5.76 4.05
C GLU A 98 12.79 6.26 2.62
N LEU A 99 11.87 7.04 2.06
CA LEU A 99 12.03 7.64 0.73
C LEU A 99 13.26 8.58 0.66
N ASN A 100 13.55 9.33 1.72
CA ASN A 100 14.71 10.23 1.77
C ASN A 100 16.03 9.45 1.88
N LEU A 101 16.08 8.39 2.69
CA LEU A 101 17.22 7.48 2.75
C LEU A 101 17.49 6.86 1.38
N LEU A 102 16.43 6.41 0.71
CA LEU A 102 16.49 5.91 -0.65
C LEU A 102 17.11 6.96 -1.59
N LYS A 103 16.63 8.20 -1.62
CA LYS A 103 17.21 9.27 -2.45
C LYS A 103 18.70 9.51 -2.16
N SER A 104 19.09 9.57 -0.89
CA SER A 104 20.48 9.84 -0.48
C SER A 104 21.48 8.79 -0.95
N ASN A 105 21.04 7.53 -1.05
CA ASN A 105 21.89 6.40 -1.44
C ASN A 105 21.99 6.21 -2.97
N SER A 106 21.30 7.02 -3.78
CA SER A 106 21.33 6.89 -5.24
C SER A 106 22.23 7.93 -5.90
N LYS A 107 23.31 7.46 -6.53
CA LYS A 107 24.05 8.26 -7.52
C LYS A 107 23.41 8.07 -8.90
N GLY A 108 22.78 9.11 -9.43
CA GLY A 108 22.73 9.33 -10.88
C GLY A 108 21.50 8.89 -11.69
N ASN A 109 20.48 8.22 -11.13
CA ASN A 109 19.23 7.97 -11.87
C ASN A 109 18.00 8.45 -11.12
N GLU A 110 17.08 9.08 -11.85
CA GLU A 110 15.76 9.46 -11.35
C GLU A 110 14.99 8.18 -11.01
N ARG A 111 14.80 7.90 -9.71
CA ARG A 111 14.18 6.64 -9.27
C ARG A 111 12.73 6.56 -9.72
N ARG A 112 12.37 5.38 -10.23
CA ARG A 112 10.98 4.98 -10.45
C ARG A 112 10.42 4.44 -9.14
N ILE A 113 9.44 5.13 -8.57
CA ILE A 113 8.88 4.77 -7.26
C ILE A 113 7.40 4.47 -7.42
N ILE A 114 6.93 3.40 -6.80
CA ILE A 114 5.52 3.07 -6.71
C ILE A 114 5.08 2.95 -5.25
N ILE A 115 4.01 3.66 -4.87
CA ILE A 115 3.29 3.44 -3.61
C ILE A 115 2.06 2.59 -3.91
N THR A 116 1.84 1.49 -3.19
CA THR A 116 0.83 0.50 -3.60
C THR A 116 -0.52 0.59 -2.87
N ASP A 117 -0.61 1.38 -1.80
CA ASP A 117 -1.72 1.27 -0.85
C ASP A 117 -2.12 2.60 -0.18
N ILE A 118 -2.55 3.58 -0.98
CA ILE A 118 -3.25 4.76 -0.41
C ILE A 118 -4.59 4.30 0.20
N ARG A 119 -4.83 4.65 1.47
CA ARG A 119 -6.07 4.38 2.22
C ARG A 119 -6.59 5.52 3.06
N SER A 120 -5.85 6.62 3.26
CA SER A 120 -6.35 7.82 3.97
C SER A 120 -6.31 9.08 3.12
N ASN A 121 -7.08 10.10 3.54
CA ASN A 121 -7.04 11.43 2.92
C ASN A 121 -5.65 12.06 3.00
N GLU A 122 -4.97 11.94 4.15
CA GLU A 122 -3.63 12.49 4.30
C GLU A 122 -2.59 11.78 3.42
N GLU A 123 -2.72 10.46 3.22
CA GLU A 123 -1.85 9.72 2.30
C GLU A 123 -2.06 10.13 0.85
N PHE A 124 -3.32 10.34 0.45
CA PHE A 124 -3.66 10.86 -0.86
C PHE A 124 -3.07 12.26 -1.07
N ILE A 125 -3.31 13.19 -0.15
CA ILE A 125 -2.80 14.57 -0.20
C ILE A 125 -1.27 14.54 -0.26
N TRP A 126 -0.61 13.77 0.61
CA TRP A 126 0.84 13.69 0.63
C TRP A 126 1.41 13.15 -0.70
N CYS A 127 0.77 12.15 -1.30
CA CYS A 127 1.17 11.66 -2.63
C CYS A 127 1.09 12.77 -3.68
N LYS A 128 -0.02 13.52 -3.71
CA LYS A 128 -0.20 14.66 -4.63
C LYS A 128 0.85 15.75 -4.42
N ASP A 129 1.07 16.16 -3.17
CA ASP A 129 2.07 17.17 -2.78
C ASP A 129 3.50 16.74 -3.12
N ASN A 130 3.78 15.43 -3.17
CA ASN A 130 5.08 14.87 -3.52
C ASN A 130 5.21 14.47 -5.00
N HIS A 131 4.28 14.95 -5.84
CA HIS A 131 4.25 14.74 -7.29
C HIS A 131 4.19 13.26 -7.69
N PHE A 132 3.42 12.46 -6.96
CA PHE A 132 3.01 11.13 -7.43
C PHE A 132 1.80 11.26 -8.36
N THR A 133 1.86 10.57 -9.49
CA THR A 133 0.68 10.32 -10.33
C THR A 133 -0.18 9.26 -9.63
N VAL A 134 -1.37 9.66 -9.17
CA VAL A 134 -2.29 8.78 -8.44
C VAL A 134 -3.22 8.09 -9.40
N ILE A 135 -3.22 6.76 -9.39
CA ILE A 135 -4.03 5.92 -10.28
C ILE A 135 -5.01 5.15 -9.42
N TYR A 136 -6.29 5.43 -9.62
CA TYR A 136 -7.37 4.64 -9.04
C TYR A 136 -7.58 3.38 -9.88
N ILE A 137 -7.46 2.21 -9.23
CA ILE A 137 -7.62 0.90 -9.84
C ILE A 137 -8.86 0.23 -9.28
N GLU A 138 -9.80 -0.07 -10.17
CA GLU A 138 -11.02 -0.81 -9.87
C GLU A 138 -11.11 -2.09 -10.69
N ARG A 139 -11.91 -3.04 -10.20
CA ARG A 139 -12.21 -4.29 -10.89
C ARG A 139 -13.71 -4.53 -10.80
N GLU A 140 -14.33 -4.87 -11.92
CA GLU A 140 -15.74 -5.22 -11.96
C GLU A 140 -16.04 -6.45 -11.08
N ALA A 141 -17.22 -6.45 -10.43
CA ALA A 141 -17.68 -7.54 -9.56
C ALA A 141 -16.71 -7.92 -8.42
N ASN A 142 -16.02 -6.94 -7.84
CA ASN A 142 -15.13 -7.19 -6.71
C ASN A 142 -15.93 -7.55 -5.44
N ASP A 143 -15.79 -8.79 -4.98
CA ASP A 143 -16.48 -9.41 -3.85
C ASP A 143 -15.66 -9.41 -2.54
N TYR A 144 -14.49 -8.78 -2.54
CA TYR A 144 -13.64 -8.73 -1.35
C TYR A 144 -14.31 -7.99 -0.19
N LYS A 145 -14.04 -8.48 1.02
CA LYS A 145 -14.50 -7.85 2.27
C LYS A 145 -14.06 -6.38 2.32
N LYS A 146 -15.04 -5.49 2.47
CA LYS A 146 -14.82 -4.06 2.66
C LYS A 146 -14.46 -3.76 4.10
N TYR A 147 -13.53 -2.84 4.30
CA TYR A 147 -13.15 -2.33 5.62
C TYR A 147 -13.49 -0.85 5.70
N GLU A 148 -13.72 -0.34 6.90
CA GLU A 148 -14.02 1.09 7.12
C GLU A 148 -12.92 2.01 6.57
N ILE A 149 -11.66 1.58 6.68
CA ILE A 149 -10.50 2.27 6.10
C ILE A 149 -10.54 2.40 4.57
N ASP A 150 -11.42 1.65 3.88
CA ASP A 150 -11.60 1.75 2.43
C ASP A 150 -12.55 2.92 2.05
N ASN A 151 -13.23 3.56 3.00
CA ASN A 151 -14.17 4.65 2.71
C ASN A 151 -13.47 5.83 2.02
N HIS A 152 -12.29 6.22 2.49
CA HIS A 152 -11.52 7.31 1.90
C HIS A 152 -11.00 7.00 0.49
N VAL A 153 -10.81 5.71 0.17
CA VAL A 153 -10.47 5.29 -1.19
C VAL A 153 -11.62 5.62 -2.15
N ILE A 154 -12.86 5.36 -1.71
CA ILE A 154 -14.06 5.63 -2.50
C ILE A 154 -14.29 7.15 -2.62
N GLU A 155 -14.13 7.90 -1.53
CA GLU A 155 -14.28 9.36 -1.50
C GLU A 155 -13.29 10.09 -2.40
N ASN A 156 -12.06 9.56 -2.52
CA ASN A 156 -11.01 10.19 -3.32
C ASN A 156 -10.92 9.66 -4.75
N LYS A 157 -11.70 8.64 -5.13
CA LYS A 157 -11.58 8.01 -6.46
C LYS A 157 -11.64 9.04 -7.59
N GLU A 158 -12.65 9.92 -7.59
CA GLU A 158 -12.85 10.97 -8.60
C GLU A 158 -11.76 12.05 -8.63
N LYS A 159 -10.89 12.09 -7.61
CA LYS A 159 -9.77 13.03 -7.52
C LYS A 159 -8.45 12.43 -8.02
N ALA A 160 -8.43 11.14 -8.35
CA ALA A 160 -7.25 10.49 -8.90
C ALA A 160 -6.88 11.10 -10.27
N ASP A 161 -5.62 11.04 -10.64
CA ASP A 161 -5.14 11.55 -11.94
C ASP A 161 -5.65 10.67 -13.09
N TYR A 162 -5.69 9.36 -12.84
CA TYR A 162 -6.17 8.38 -13.79
C TYR A 162 -7.05 7.34 -13.13
N HIS A 163 -8.00 6.82 -13.90
CA HIS A 163 -8.85 5.70 -13.55
C HIS A 163 -8.53 4.54 -14.46
N PHE A 164 -8.06 3.44 -13.89
CA PHE A 164 -7.81 2.21 -14.61
C PHE A 164 -8.84 1.15 -14.24
N HIS A 165 -9.62 0.75 -15.24
CA HIS A 165 -10.59 -0.33 -15.11
C HIS A 165 -9.91 -1.67 -15.44
N ASN A 166 -9.61 -2.45 -14.40
CA ASN A 166 -8.95 -3.73 -14.50
C ASN A 166 -9.94 -4.83 -14.94
N ASN A 167 -10.15 -4.92 -16.25
CA ASN A 167 -10.92 -5.98 -16.88
C ASN A 167 -10.17 -7.32 -16.81
N THR A 168 -10.90 -8.44 -16.78
CA THR A 168 -10.33 -9.80 -16.63
C THR A 168 -9.48 -10.28 -17.81
N SER A 169 -9.22 -9.44 -18.81
CA SER A 169 -8.48 -9.73 -20.04
C SER A 169 -6.95 -9.78 -19.88
N GLY A 170 -6.42 -9.77 -18.65
CA GLY A 170 -4.99 -9.91 -18.38
C GLY A 170 -4.23 -8.58 -18.33
N ILE A 171 -2.90 -8.63 -18.50
CA ILE A 171 -2.02 -7.48 -18.27
C ILE A 171 -1.97 -6.49 -19.45
N ASP A 172 -2.37 -6.89 -20.65
CA ASP A 172 -2.10 -6.11 -21.87
C ASP A 172 -2.82 -4.76 -21.91
N SER A 173 -4.03 -4.67 -21.37
CA SER A 173 -4.75 -3.39 -21.21
C SER A 173 -3.97 -2.43 -20.31
N PHE A 174 -3.34 -2.95 -19.25
CA PHE A 174 -2.50 -2.14 -18.38
C PHE A 174 -1.18 -1.74 -19.03
N LYS A 175 -0.57 -2.62 -19.85
CA LYS A 175 0.65 -2.26 -20.61
C LYS A 175 0.38 -1.08 -21.52
N PHE A 176 -0.68 -1.16 -22.32
CA PHE A 176 -1.08 -0.09 -23.23
C PHE A 176 -1.34 1.22 -22.47
N PHE A 177 -2.11 1.15 -21.39
CA PHE A 177 -2.34 2.31 -20.52
C PHE A 177 -1.03 2.90 -19.97
N PHE A 178 -0.10 2.07 -19.50
CA PHE A 178 1.16 2.53 -18.96
C PHE A 178 2.06 3.18 -20.03
N GLU A 179 2.14 2.58 -21.22
CA GLU A 179 2.97 3.08 -22.32
C GLU A 179 2.44 4.42 -22.88
N GLU A 180 1.14 4.49 -23.17
CA GLU A 180 0.53 5.66 -23.79
C GLU A 180 0.33 6.83 -22.81
N GLU A 181 -0.18 6.56 -21.61
CA GLU A 181 -0.65 7.62 -20.70
C GLU A 181 0.40 8.01 -19.66
N LEU A 182 1.33 7.11 -19.31
CA LEU A 182 2.24 7.31 -18.19
C LEU A 182 3.71 7.39 -18.60
N SER A 183 4.12 6.73 -19.67
CA SER A 183 5.54 6.65 -20.09
C SER A 183 5.95 7.76 -21.06
N ASN A 184 5.00 8.26 -21.86
CA ASN A 184 5.23 9.26 -22.90
C ASN A 184 4.89 10.70 -22.45
N GLY A 185 4.51 10.90 -21.18
CA GLY A 185 4.18 12.19 -20.57
C GLY A 185 5.33 12.83 -19.79
#